data_AF-A0A4Q0LW67-F1
#
_entry.id   AF-A0A4Q0LW67-F1
#
_cell.length_a   1.000
_cell.length_b   1.000
_cell.length_c   1.000
_cell.angle_alpha   90.00
_cell.angle_beta   90.00
_cell.angle_gamma   90.00
#
_symmetry.space_group_name_H-M   'P 1'
#
loop_
_entity.id
_entity.type
_entity.pdbx_description
1 polymer ?
#
loop_
_entity_poly.entity_id
_entity_poly.type
_entity_poly.pdbx_seq_one_letter_code
_entity_poly.pdbx_strand_id
1 'polypeptide(L)'
;MMNRLRELRKNHGLTLKELGKKVSMHDNTLSQYETGKRNPSLKTWQQLADFYGVSVSYLQGRYDHLTKKEALQTIHEIMTICGISKEELKERL
;
A
#
# COMPACT_ATOMS: atom_id res chain seq x y z
N MET A 1 -15.32 2.24 -3.36
CA MET A 1 -13.93 2.74 -3.28
C MET A 1 -13.06 1.81 -4.12
N MET A 2 -12.28 2.32 -5.07
CA MET A 2 -11.46 1.52 -5.98
C MET A 2 -10.15 1.14 -5.27
N ASN A 3 -9.71 -0.11 -5.37
CA ASN A 3 -8.40 -0.53 -4.83
C ASN A 3 -7.25 -0.03 -5.74
N ARG A 4 -6.00 -0.09 -5.24
CA ARG A 4 -4.80 0.39 -5.96
C ARG A 4 -4.12 -0.70 -6.80
N LEU A 5 -4.71 -1.89 -6.94
CA LEU A 5 -4.06 -3.02 -7.62
C LEU A 5 -3.73 -2.72 -9.08
N ARG A 6 -4.66 -2.08 -9.81
CA ARG A 6 -4.46 -1.69 -11.20
C ARG A 6 -3.36 -0.66 -11.36
N GLU A 7 -3.33 0.32 -10.47
CA GLU A 7 -2.35 1.41 -10.47
C GLU A 7 -0.95 0.84 -10.24
N LEU A 8 -0.76 0.08 -9.16
CA LEU A 8 0.51 -0.56 -8.84
C LEU A 8 0.99 -1.48 -9.96
N ARG A 9 0.09 -2.29 -10.54
CA ARG A 9 0.45 -3.14 -11.68
C ARG A 9 0.98 -2.31 -12.85
N LYS A 10 0.30 -1.21 -13.20
CA LYS A 10 0.69 -0.35 -14.33
C LYS A 10 1.99 0.41 -14.04
N ASN A 11 2.20 0.90 -12.82
CA ASN A 11 3.43 1.58 -12.42
C ASN A 11 4.65 0.66 -12.48
N HIS A 12 4.45 -0.64 -12.26
CA HIS A 12 5.47 -1.67 -12.44
C HIS A 12 5.62 -2.15 -13.90
N GLY A 13 4.90 -1.56 -14.87
CA GLY A 13 4.97 -1.92 -16.28
C GLY A 13 4.43 -3.33 -16.60
N LEU A 14 3.59 -3.90 -15.72
CA LEU A 14 3.13 -5.29 -15.87
C LEU A 14 1.77 -5.38 -16.59
N THR A 15 1.64 -6.34 -17.48
CA THR A 15 0.34 -6.86 -17.94
C THR A 15 -0.32 -7.72 -16.85
N LEU A 16 -1.63 -7.95 -16.95
CA LEU A 16 -2.35 -8.87 -16.04
C LEU A 16 -1.77 -10.30 -16.10
N LYS A 17 -1.34 -10.74 -17.29
CA LYS A 17 -0.73 -12.06 -17.51
C LYS A 17 0.62 -12.19 -16.80
N GLU A 18 1.45 -11.14 -16.84
CA GLU A 18 2.75 -11.13 -16.15
C GLU A 18 2.59 -11.07 -14.63
N LEU A 19 1.68 -10.23 -14.13
CA LEU A 19 1.34 -10.23 -12.71
C LEU A 19 0.83 -11.61 -12.28
N GLY A 20 -0.09 -12.19 -13.04
CA GLY A 20 -0.63 -13.53 -12.78
C GLY A 20 0.45 -14.61 -12.65
N LYS A 21 1.46 -14.59 -13.52
CA LYS A 21 2.62 -15.48 -13.40
C LYS A 21 3.42 -15.24 -12.12
N LYS A 22 3.65 -13.97 -11.74
CA LYS A 22 4.44 -13.59 -10.56
C LYS A 22 3.75 -13.93 -9.23
N VAL A 23 2.42 -13.83 -9.16
CA VAL A 23 1.64 -14.12 -7.94
C VAL A 23 0.85 -15.42 -8.02
N SER A 24 1.11 -16.26 -9.02
CA SER A 24 0.43 -17.54 -9.25
C SER A 24 -1.11 -17.42 -9.29
N MET A 25 -1.63 -16.43 -10.03
CA MET A 25 -3.05 -16.17 -10.21
C MET A 25 -3.42 -16.07 -11.69
N HIS A 26 -4.68 -16.36 -12.03
CA HIS A 26 -5.17 -16.17 -13.39
C HIS A 26 -5.42 -14.68 -13.66
N ASP A 27 -5.10 -14.23 -14.87
CA ASP A 27 -5.29 -12.86 -15.35
C ASP A 27 -6.75 -12.39 -15.22
N ASN A 28 -7.73 -13.25 -15.52
CA ASN A 28 -9.14 -12.95 -15.34
C ASN A 28 -9.50 -12.73 -13.85
N THR A 29 -8.89 -13.49 -12.93
CA THR A 29 -9.10 -13.30 -11.49
C THR A 29 -8.55 -11.95 -11.04
N LEU A 30 -7.35 -11.58 -11.47
CA LEU A 30 -6.76 -10.26 -11.20
C LEU A 30 -7.57 -9.12 -11.80
N SER A 31 -8.10 -9.29 -13.03
CA SER A 31 -8.99 -8.31 -13.67
C SER A 31 -10.26 -8.06 -12.85
N GLN A 32 -10.87 -9.12 -12.32
CA GLN A 32 -12.04 -9.01 -11.45
C GLN A 32 -11.72 -8.33 -10.12
N TYR A 33 -10.51 -8.52 -9.59
CA TYR A 33 -10.03 -7.79 -8.40
C TYR A 33 -9.82 -6.30 -8.69
N GLU A 34 -9.14 -5.95 -9.78
CA GLU A 34 -8.91 -4.55 -10.18
C GLU A 34 -10.20 -3.77 -10.43
N THR A 35 -11.20 -4.44 -10.99
CA THR A 35 -12.50 -3.84 -11.31
C THR A 35 -13.50 -3.91 -10.15
N GLY A 36 -13.13 -4.54 -9.03
CA GLY A 36 -14.00 -4.71 -7.87
C GLY A 36 -15.15 -5.71 -8.08
N LYS A 37 -15.22 -6.39 -9.23
CA LYS A 37 -16.21 -7.44 -9.52
C LYS A 37 -16.10 -8.63 -8.58
N ARG A 38 -14.88 -8.88 -8.07
CA ARG A 38 -14.63 -9.90 -7.04
C ARG A 38 -13.77 -9.28 -5.95
N ASN A 39 -14.10 -9.58 -4.70
CA ASN A 39 -13.27 -9.19 -3.57
C ASN A 39 -12.22 -10.30 -3.27
N PRO A 40 -10.92 -9.97 -3.18
CA PRO A 40 -9.91 -10.92 -2.71
C PRO A 40 -10.13 -11.36 -1.27
N SER A 41 -9.68 -12.58 -0.94
CA SER A 41 -9.56 -13.01 0.46
C SER A 41 -8.48 -12.20 1.19
N LEU A 42 -8.49 -12.19 2.53
CA LEU A 42 -7.42 -11.53 3.29
C LEU A 42 -6.04 -12.10 2.97
N LYS A 43 -5.93 -13.44 2.82
CA LYS A 43 -4.69 -14.11 2.40
C LYS A 43 -4.21 -13.61 1.04
N THR A 44 -5.14 -13.45 0.08
CA THR A 44 -4.83 -12.91 -1.24
C THR A 44 -4.38 -11.46 -1.17
N TRP A 45 -5.05 -10.64 -0.36
CA TRP A 45 -4.64 -9.26 -0.14
C TRP A 45 -3.24 -9.18 0.42
N GLN A 46 -2.91 -10.00 1.41
CA GLN A 46 -1.57 -10.06 1.99
C GLN A 46 -0.53 -10.44 0.93
N GLN A 47 -0.78 -11.51 0.17
CA GLN A 47 0.14 -11.96 -0.89
C GLN A 47 0.42 -10.87 -1.93
N LEU A 48 -0.61 -10.13 -2.36
CA LEU A 48 -0.45 -9.03 -3.31
C LEU A 48 0.29 -7.83 -2.66
N ALA A 49 0.00 -7.53 -1.40
CA ALA A 49 0.64 -6.46 -0.65
C ALA A 49 2.14 -6.73 -0.47
N ASP A 50 2.50 -7.96 -0.11
CA ASP A 50 3.89 -8.43 0.02
C ASP A 50 4.63 -8.32 -1.31
N PHE A 51 3.99 -8.69 -2.43
CA PHE A 51 4.57 -8.58 -3.76
C PHE A 51 4.95 -7.14 -4.13
N TYR A 52 4.13 -6.15 -3.74
CA TYR A 52 4.39 -4.74 -4.00
C TYR A 52 5.17 -4.03 -2.89
N GLY A 53 5.44 -4.69 -1.75
CA GLY A 53 6.11 -4.09 -0.60
C GLY A 53 5.28 -2.98 0.07
N VAL A 54 3.95 -3.09 0.07
CA VAL A 54 3.02 -2.10 0.63
C VAL A 54 2.14 -2.73 1.70
N SER A 55 1.42 -1.93 2.48
CA SER A 55 0.43 -2.47 3.43
C SER A 55 -0.84 -2.93 2.71
N VAL A 56 -1.53 -3.93 3.28
CA VAL A 56 -2.85 -4.38 2.77
C VAL A 56 -3.84 -3.22 2.68
N SER A 57 -3.87 -2.38 3.71
CA SER A 57 -4.71 -1.19 3.78
C SER A 57 -4.45 -0.20 2.64
N TYR A 58 -3.17 -0.01 2.28
CA TYR A 58 -2.79 0.77 1.11
C TYR A 58 -3.26 0.12 -0.19
N LEU A 59 -2.99 -1.16 -0.38
CA LEU A 59 -3.40 -1.85 -1.58
C LEU A 59 -4.93 -1.84 -1.78
N GLN A 60 -5.69 -1.96 -0.69
CA GLN A 60 -7.15 -1.93 -0.70
C GLN A 60 -7.76 -0.56 -1.02
N GLY A 61 -6.96 0.50 -1.12
CA GLY A 61 -7.49 1.85 -1.35
C GLY A 61 -8.04 2.53 -0.09
N ARG A 62 -7.85 1.93 1.10
CA ARG A 62 -8.46 2.44 2.34
C ARG A 62 -7.71 3.62 2.94
N TYR A 63 -6.39 3.64 2.80
CA TYR A 63 -5.50 4.69 3.33
C TYR A 63 -4.39 4.94 2.31
N ASP A 64 -4.11 6.19 1.93
CA ASP A 64 -3.03 6.54 0.99
C ASP A 64 -1.66 6.35 1.64
N HIS A 65 -1.47 6.89 2.83
CA HIS A 65 -0.40 6.62 3.78
C HIS A 65 -1.01 7.06 5.13
N LEU A 66 -0.23 7.16 6.20
CA LEU A 66 -0.66 7.97 7.35
C LEU A 66 -1.17 9.32 6.80
N THR A 67 -2.41 9.69 7.11
CA THR A 67 -2.88 11.05 6.85
C THR A 67 -1.87 12.03 7.44
N LYS A 68 -1.83 13.27 6.94
CA LYS A 68 -0.93 14.29 7.54
C LYS A 68 -1.06 14.35 9.06
N LYS A 69 -2.29 14.16 9.59
CA LYS A 69 -2.56 14.08 11.02
C LYS A 69 -1.91 12.84 11.67
N GLU A 70 -2.12 11.66 11.10
CA GLU A 70 -1.53 10.41 11.63
C GLU A 70 0.00 10.42 11.53
N ALA A 71 0.57 10.98 10.46
CA ALA A 71 2.01 11.13 10.30
C ALA A 71 2.58 12.07 11.35
N LEU A 72 1.93 13.23 11.56
CA LEU A 72 2.31 14.18 12.61
C LEU A 72 2.19 13.56 14.00
N GLN A 73 1.17 12.73 14.24
CA GLN A 73 0.98 12.04 15.51
C GLN A 73 2.13 11.06 15.78
N THR A 74 2.45 10.20 14.80
CA THR A 74 3.57 9.25 14.93
C THR A 74 4.91 9.97 15.10
N ILE A 75 5.16 11.04 14.34
CA ILE A 75 6.36 11.86 14.48
C ILE A 75 6.43 12.46 15.88
N HIS A 76 5.32 13.01 16.39
CA HIS A 76 5.25 13.60 17.72
C HIS A 76 5.54 12.58 18.83
N GLU A 77 5.00 11.37 18.72
CA GLU A 77 5.26 10.27 19.67
C GLU A 77 6.74 9.90 19.70
N ILE A 78 7.36 9.71 18.53
CA ILE A 78 8.79 9.39 18.40
C ILE A 78 9.65 10.52 18.97
N MET A 79 9.37 11.78 18.61
CA MET A 79 10.09 12.95 19.12
C MET A 79 10.02 13.03 20.65
N THR A 80 8.86 12.72 21.23
CA THR A 80 8.68 12.72 22.69
C THR A 80 9.50 11.62 23.36
N ILE A 81 9.48 10.40 22.82
CA ILE A 81 10.25 9.26 23.35
C ILE A 81 11.75 9.52 23.28
N CYS A 82 12.22 10.10 22.17
CA CYS A 82 13.63 10.38 21.94
C CYS A 82 14.11 11.70 22.57
N GLY A 83 13.22 12.50 23.17
CA GLY A 83 13.54 13.83 23.70
C GLY A 83 13.97 14.84 22.63
N ILE A 84 13.54 14.66 21.38
CA ILE A 84 13.91 15.51 20.24
C ILE A 84 12.98 16.72 20.19
N SER A 85 13.54 17.93 20.17
CA SER A 85 12.77 19.17 20.00
C SER A 85 12.45 19.45 18.52
N LYS A 86 11.49 20.35 18.26
CA LYS A 86 11.18 20.77 16.88
C LYS A 86 12.33 21.56 16.26
N GLU A 87 13.06 22.29 17.09
CA GLU A 87 14.22 23.09 16.74
C GLU A 87 15.38 22.17 16.30
N GLU A 88 15.68 21.14 17.08
CA GLU A 88 16.74 20.17 16.75
C GLU A 88 16.45 19.37 15.48
N LEU A 89 15.17 19.07 15.22
CA LEU A 89 14.76 18.44 13.96
C LEU A 89 14.99 19.35 12.75
N LYS A 90 14.71 20.66 12.89
CA LYS A 90 14.89 21.65 11.81
C LYS A 90 16.36 21.92 11.49
N GLU A 91 17.25 21.80 12.46
CA GLU A 91 18.69 22.03 12.26
C GLU A 91 19.37 20.87 11.50
N ARG A 92 18.74 19.70 11.45
CA ARG A 92 19.31 18.46 10.88
C ARG A 92 18.72 18.06 9.52
N LEU A 93 17.71 18.78 9.02
CA LEU A 93 17.04 18.57 7.73
C LEU A 93 17.18 19.80 6.85
#